data_AF-A0A2H0PKR5-F1
#
_entry.id   AF-A0A2H0PKR5-F1
#
_cell.length_a   1.000
_cell.length_b   1.000
_cell.length_c   1.000
_cell.angle_alpha   90.00
_cell.angle_beta   90.00
_cell.angle_gamma   90.00
#
_symmetry.space_group_name_H-M   'P 1'
#
loop_
_entity.id
_entity.type
_entity.pdbx_description
1 polymer ?
#
loop_
_entity_poly.entity_id
_entity_poly.type
_entity_poly.pdbx_seq_one_letter_code
_entity_poly.pdbx_strand_id
1 'polypeptide(L)'
;MVAQDLYRIDQALKSQPDQHLEFLAHKELLSEILELQIRKQALMLGHNYMSPLVYQLSSESNRGDSLSLSRIAAQTQHPIIVYLMAYVSWLKPPRF
;
A
#
# COMPACT_ATOMS: atom_id res chain seq x y z
N MET A 1 -15.70 -4.17 -5.79
CA MET A 1 -14.47 -3.38 -5.71
C MET A 1 -13.36 -4.20 -5.05
N VAL A 2 -13.49 -4.55 -3.77
CA VAL A 2 -12.51 -5.40 -3.04
C VAL A 2 -12.13 -6.70 -3.76
N ALA A 3 -13.10 -7.49 -4.24
CA ALA A 3 -12.82 -8.73 -4.96
C ALA A 3 -12.00 -8.53 -6.25
N GLN A 4 -12.21 -7.40 -6.94
CA GLN A 4 -11.46 -7.04 -8.14
C GLN A 4 -10.01 -6.66 -7.79
N ASP A 5 -9.83 -5.93 -6.69
CA ASP A 5 -8.50 -5.55 -6.20
C ASP A 5 -7.70 -6.77 -5.75
N LEU A 6 -8.32 -7.69 -5.01
CA LEU A 6 -7.69 -8.95 -4.60
C LEU A 6 -7.31 -9.82 -5.81
N TYR A 7 -8.16 -9.88 -6.84
CA TYR A 7 -7.83 -10.60 -8.07
C TYR A 7 -6.64 -9.97 -8.80
N ARG A 8 -6.59 -8.64 -8.88
CA ARG A 8 -5.45 -7.92 -9.46
C ARG A 8 -4.15 -8.20 -8.71
N ILE A 9 -4.19 -8.17 -7.37
CA ILE A 9 -3.02 -8.45 -6.51
C ILE A 9 -2.55 -9.90 -6.71
N ASP A 10 -3.46 -10.87 -6.69
CA ASP A 10 -3.16 -12.29 -6.92
C ASP A 10 -2.44 -12.48 -8.26
N GLN A 11 -2.99 -11.92 -9.34
CA GLN A 11 -2.42 -12.04 -10.68
C GLN A 11 -1.06 -11.34 -10.80
N ALA A 12 -0.85 -10.21 -10.12
CA ALA A 12 0.42 -9.49 -10.13
C ALA A 12 1.54 -10.23 -9.38
N LEU A 13 1.20 -11.00 -8.34
CA LEU A 13 2.17 -11.71 -7.50
C LEU A 13 2.36 -13.17 -7.91
N LYS A 14 1.49 -13.74 -8.74
CA LYS A 14 1.50 -15.14 -9.17
C LYS A 14 2.84 -15.62 -9.76
N SER A 15 3.61 -14.74 -10.39
CA SER A 15 4.93 -15.06 -10.96
C SER A 15 6.07 -15.04 -9.93
N GLN A 16 5.82 -14.60 -8.71
CA GLN A 16 6.80 -14.45 -7.62
C GLN A 16 6.38 -15.34 -6.45
N PRO A 17 6.86 -16.59 -6.36
CA PRO A 17 6.31 -17.60 -5.45
C PRO A 17 6.35 -17.20 -3.97
N ASP A 18 7.45 -16.57 -3.51
CA ASP A 18 7.58 -16.11 -2.12
C ASP A 18 6.55 -15.02 -1.78
N GLN A 19 6.34 -14.07 -2.69
CA GLN A 19 5.40 -12.97 -2.53
C GLN A 19 3.94 -13.44 -2.69
N HIS A 20 3.71 -14.43 -3.55
CA HIS A 20 2.40 -15.06 -3.70
C HIS A 20 1.99 -15.81 -2.44
N LEU A 21 2.94 -16.52 -1.79
CA LEU A 21 2.70 -17.16 -0.51
C LEU A 21 2.33 -16.15 0.57
N GLU A 22 3.05 -15.02 0.64
CA GLU A 22 2.74 -13.92 1.56
C GLU A 22 1.34 -13.34 1.33
N PHE A 23 0.95 -13.16 0.06
CA PHE A 23 -0.41 -12.75 -0.31
C PHE A 23 -1.47 -13.74 0.18
N LEU A 24 -1.28 -15.04 -0.08
CA LEU A 24 -2.22 -16.07 0.33
C LEU A 24 -2.37 -16.12 1.85
N ALA A 25 -1.26 -15.99 2.59
CA ALA A 25 -1.25 -15.98 4.04
C ALA A 25 -1.99 -14.77 4.65
N HIS A 26 -1.99 -13.62 3.96
CA HIS A 26 -2.60 -12.38 4.47
C HIS A 26 -3.88 -11.97 3.72
N LYS A 27 -4.46 -12.86 2.89
CA LYS A 27 -5.58 -12.53 2.00
C LYS A 27 -6.79 -11.93 2.74
N GLU A 28 -7.14 -12.48 3.90
CA GLU A 28 -8.25 -12.00 4.72
C GLU A 28 -7.97 -10.59 5.25
N LEU A 29 -6.79 -10.36 5.80
CA LEU A 29 -6.35 -9.05 6.27
C LEU A 29 -6.34 -8.00 5.13
N LEU A 30 -5.90 -8.38 3.93
CA LEU A 30 -5.93 -7.49 2.76
C LEU A 30 -7.37 -7.11 2.39
N SER A 31 -8.31 -8.07 2.46
CA SER A 31 -9.73 -7.80 2.24
C SER A 31 -10.26 -6.79 3.25
N GLU A 32 -9.96 -6.96 4.53
CA GLU A 32 -10.38 -6.04 5.59
C GLU A 32 -9.81 -4.63 5.40
N ILE A 33 -8.53 -4.54 5.04
CA ILE A 33 -7.85 -3.26 4.75
C ILE A 33 -8.54 -2.52 3.60
N LEU A 34 -8.85 -3.23 2.50
CA LEU A 34 -9.53 -2.65 1.34
C LEU A 34 -10.96 -2.22 1.68
N GLU A 35 -11.69 -3.03 2.46
CA GLU A 35 -13.02 -2.66 2.95
C GLU A 35 -12.98 -1.42 3.84
N LEU A 36 -12.00 -1.33 4.74
CA LEU A 36 -11.80 -0.16 5.59
C LEU A 36 -11.43 1.07 4.79
N GLN A 37 -10.58 0.93 3.78
CA GLN A 37 -10.20 2.02 2.88
C GLN A 37 -11.44 2.65 2.24
N ILE A 38 -12.34 1.82 1.70
CA ILE A 38 -13.58 2.27 1.07
C ILE A 38 -14.50 2.91 2.11
N ARG A 39 -14.76 2.23 3.24
CA ARG A 39 -15.66 2.71 4.29
C ARG A 39 -15.22 4.04 4.91
N LYS A 40 -13.92 4.25 5.02
CA LYS A 40 -13.32 5.45 5.62
C LYS A 40 -12.96 6.53 4.60
N GLN A 41 -13.19 6.28 3.30
CA GLN A 41 -12.74 7.14 2.21
C GLN A 41 -11.25 7.49 2.37
N ALA A 42 -10.44 6.48 2.70
CA ALA A 42 -9.02 6.67 2.91
C ALA A 42 -8.25 6.61 1.59
N LEU A 43 -7.30 7.53 1.41
CA LEU A 43 -6.36 7.51 0.31
C LEU A 43 -5.07 6.79 0.75
N MET A 44 -4.74 5.67 0.10
CA MET A 44 -3.46 4.98 0.31
C MET A 44 -2.41 5.49 -0.68
N LEU A 45 -1.30 5.99 -0.15
CA LEU A 45 -0.14 6.48 -0.90
C LEU A 45 1.00 5.48 -0.79
N GLY A 46 1.37 4.86 -1.91
CA GLY A 46 2.40 3.81 -1.97
C GLY A 46 3.75 4.33 -2.41
N HIS A 47 4.77 4.23 -1.57
CA HIS A 47 6.15 4.53 -1.99
C HIS A 47 6.72 3.42 -2.88
N ASN A 48 7.55 3.78 -3.86
CA ASN A 48 8.20 2.86 -4.79
C ASN A 48 9.10 1.77 -4.15
N TYR A 49 9.40 1.87 -2.86
CA TYR A 49 10.29 0.94 -2.15
C TYR A 49 9.54 0.00 -1.19
N MET A 50 8.21 -0.06 -1.27
CA MET A 50 7.41 -1.00 -0.50
C MET A 50 7.62 -2.44 -0.95
N SER A 51 7.39 -3.39 -0.05
CA SER A 51 7.32 -4.81 -0.44
C SER A 51 6.29 -4.99 -1.55
N PRO A 52 6.48 -5.94 -2.48
CA PRO A 52 5.57 -6.17 -3.59
C PRO A 52 4.11 -6.28 -3.15
N LEU A 53 3.81 -6.96 -2.04
CA LEU A 53 2.47 -7.05 -1.50
C LEU A 53 1.87 -5.69 -1.10
N VAL A 54 2.61 -4.90 -0.30
CA VAL A 54 2.15 -3.59 0.17
C VAL A 54 2.07 -2.58 -0.97
N TYR A 55 2.98 -2.66 -1.93
CA TYR A 55 2.96 -1.85 -3.14
C TYR A 55 1.65 -2.05 -3.91
N GLN A 56 1.16 -3.29 -4.00
CA GLN A 56 -0.07 -3.57 -4.72
C GLN A 56 -1.35 -3.03 -4.06
N LEU A 57 -1.33 -2.74 -2.75
CA LEU A 57 -2.49 -2.13 -2.05
C LEU A 57 -2.78 -0.70 -2.52
N SER A 58 -1.75 0.04 -2.93
CA SER A 58 -1.95 1.36 -3.53
C SER A 58 -2.43 1.23 -4.99
N SER A 59 -3.35 2.10 -5.40
CA SER A 59 -3.74 2.24 -6.82
C SER A 59 -2.58 2.79 -7.65
N GLU A 60 -2.54 2.50 -8.94
CA GLU A 60 -1.45 2.95 -9.83
C GLU A 60 -1.26 4.47 -9.85
N SER A 61 -2.34 5.24 -9.72
CA SER A 61 -2.33 6.70 -9.64
C SER A 61 -1.76 7.27 -8.33
N ASN A 62 -1.63 6.43 -7.30
CA ASN A 62 -1.27 6.83 -5.95
C ASN A 62 0.11 6.28 -5.54
N ARG A 63 0.92 5.94 -6.54
CA ARG A 63 2.28 5.41 -6.40
C ARG A 63 3.30 6.44 -6.83
N GLY A 64 4.44 6.48 -6.13
CA GLY A 64 5.53 7.37 -6.54
C GLY A 64 6.65 7.51 -5.53
N ASP A 65 7.49 8.51 -5.80
CA ASP A 65 8.52 8.99 -4.89
C ASP A 65 7.95 10.01 -3.87
N SER A 66 8.76 10.44 -2.92
CA SER A 66 8.34 11.39 -1.88
C SER A 66 7.74 12.69 -2.44
N LEU A 67 8.25 13.21 -3.57
CA LEU A 67 7.78 14.47 -4.15
C LEU A 67 6.40 14.30 -4.80
N SER A 68 6.23 13.27 -5.62
CA SER A 68 4.95 12.96 -6.27
C SER A 68 3.86 12.66 -5.25
N LEU A 69 4.16 11.85 -4.23
CA LEU A 69 3.21 11.54 -3.16
C LEU A 69 2.84 12.79 -2.34
N SER A 70 3.80 13.67 -2.06
CA SER A 70 3.51 14.94 -1.38
C SER A 70 2.58 15.84 -2.19
N ARG A 71 2.73 15.88 -3.52
CA ARG A 71 1.81 16.63 -4.40
C ARG A 71 0.40 16.05 -4.39
N ILE A 72 0.27 14.73 -4.46
CA ILE A 72 -1.04 14.06 -4.39
C ILE A 72 -1.70 14.34 -3.03
N ALA A 73 -0.93 14.26 -1.94
CA ALA A 73 -1.42 14.54 -0.59
C ALA A 73 -1.89 16.00 -0.42
N ALA A 74 -1.28 16.96 -1.13
CA ALA A 74 -1.72 18.36 -1.10
C ALA A 74 -2.99 18.62 -1.93
N GLN A 75 -3.30 17.77 -2.90
CA GLN A 75 -4.42 17.95 -3.83
C GLN A 75 -5.65 17.12 -3.47
N THR A 76 -5.52 16.13 -2.59
CA THR A 76 -6.61 15.23 -2.23
C THR A 76 -7.64 15.89 -1.30
N GLN A 77 -8.90 15.52 -1.48
CA GLN A 77 -10.01 15.89 -0.58
C GLN A 77 -10.42 14.73 0.34
N HIS A 78 -9.70 13.60 0.28
CA HIS A 78 -9.99 12.45 1.14
C HIS A 78 -9.74 12.81 2.62
N PRO A 79 -10.65 12.44 3.53
CA PRO A 79 -10.54 12.80 4.95
C PRO A 79 -9.35 12.12 5.65
N ILE A 80 -8.89 10.98 5.13
CA ILE A 80 -7.82 10.17 5.71
C ILE A 80 -6.79 9.86 4.63
N ILE A 81 -5.52 10.06 4.95
CA ILE A 81 -4.38 9.66 4.12
C ILE A 81 -3.58 8.60 4.89
N VAL A 82 -3.39 7.44 4.28
CA VAL A 82 -2.54 6.35 4.80
C VAL A 82 -1.27 6.31 3.96
N TYR A 83 -0.14 6.63 4.60
CA TYR A 83 1.16 6.70 3.94
C TYR A 83 1.92 5.38 4.11
N LEU A 84 2.09 4.63 3.03
CA LEU A 84 2.81 3.35 3.00
C LEU A 84 4.28 3.62 2.68
N MET A 85 5.09 3.83 3.73
CA MET A 85 6.51 4.17 3.63
C MET A 85 7.40 3.20 4.42
N ALA A 86 8.64 3.07 3.97
CA ALA A 86 9.64 2.24 4.63
C ALA A 86 10.17 3.05 5.81
N TYR A 87 10.12 2.47 7.00
CA TYR A 87 10.75 3.08 8.15
C TYR A 87 12.27 3.02 7.97
N VAL A 88 12.91 4.14 7.67
CA VAL A 88 14.37 4.21 7.53
C VAL A 88 14.99 4.10 8.92
N SER A 89 15.52 2.92 9.25
CA SER A 89 16.12 2.62 10.55
C SER A 89 17.32 3.51 10.91
N TRP A 90 17.98 4.13 9.93
CA TRP A 90 19.10 5.05 10.10
C TRP A 90 18.72 6.41 10.73
N LEU A 91 17.42 6.71 10.87
CA LEU A 91 16.93 7.92 11.56
C LEU A 91 16.68 7.70 13.06
N LYS A 92 16.93 6.49 13.60
CA LYS A 92 16.92 6.33 15.05
C LYS A 92 18.14 7.05 15.62
N PRO A 93 17.97 8.04 16.52
CA PRO A 93 19.10 8.56 17.26
C PRO A 93 19.82 7.38 17.94
N PRO A 94 21.16 7.40 18.02
CA PRO A 94 21.88 6.38 18.77
C PRO A 94 21.25 6.27 20.15
N ARG A 95 20.85 5.04 20.52
CA ARG A 95 20.45 4.75 21.88
C ARG A 95 21.73 4.77 22.72
N PHE A 96 22.01 5.91 23.33
CA PHE A 96 22.96 6.02 24.44
C PHE A 96 22.31 5.45 25.70
#